data_AF-A0A950KAZ9-F1
#
_entry.id   AF-A0A950KAZ9-F1
#
_cell.length_a   1.000
_cell.length_b   1.000
_cell.length_c   1.000
_cell.angle_alpha   90.00
_cell.angle_beta   90.00
_cell.angle_gamma   90.00
#
_symmetry.space_group_name_H-M   'P 1'
#
loop_
_entity.id
_entity.type
_entity.pdbx_description
1 polymer ?
#
loop_
_entity_poly.entity_id
_entity_poly.type
_entity_poly.pdbx_seq_one_letter_code
_entity_poly.pdbx_strand_id
1 'polypeptide(L)'
;MHLRIVPVLLALGACQSAPTSPSSIDVLVPQILIQDHIPSAVVVAGDLDHVSYARAFGDARLDTIYDLASCTKVVATTTAVLKLMEEGKLALDDPIGKYLKPF
;
A
#
# COMPACT_ATOMS: atom_id res chain seq x y z
N MET A 1 26.54 46.88 3.14
CA MET A 1 25.66 46.13 4.08
C MET A 1 24.22 46.51 3.80
N HIS A 2 23.57 45.83 2.85
CA HIS A 2 22.14 46.00 2.53
C HIS A 2 21.57 44.61 2.23
N LEU A 3 21.00 44.00 3.27
CA LEU A 3 20.45 42.64 3.27
C LEU A 3 19.07 42.68 2.58
N ARG A 4 18.97 42.10 1.38
CA ARG A 4 17.70 41.93 0.66
C ARG A 4 17.08 40.61 1.07
N ILE A 5 16.00 40.67 1.84
CA ILE A 5 15.17 39.53 2.21
C ILE A 5 14.38 39.11 0.96
N VAL A 6 14.65 37.91 0.44
CA VAL A 6 13.87 37.27 -0.64
C VAL A 6 12.82 36.41 0.03
N PRO A 7 11.51 36.67 -0.13
CA PRO A 7 10.50 35.74 0.33
C PRO A 7 10.49 34.56 -0.65
N VAL A 8 10.92 33.40 -0.16
CA VAL A 8 10.72 32.12 -0.83
C VAL A 8 9.21 31.86 -0.81
N LEU A 9 8.56 32.18 -1.93
CA LEU A 9 7.16 31.85 -2.16
C LEU A 9 7.09 30.33 -2.34
N LEU A 10 6.74 29.64 -1.25
CA LEU A 10 6.46 28.21 -1.24
C LEU A 10 5.18 27.98 -2.05
N ALA A 11 5.32 27.76 -3.36
CA ALA A 11 4.23 27.29 -4.19
C ALA A 11 3.90 25.85 -3.78
N LEU A 12 2.91 25.69 -2.89
CA LEU A 12 2.21 24.41 -2.74
C LEU A 12 1.54 24.10 -4.09
N GLY A 13 2.22 23.33 -4.92
CA GLY A 13 1.61 22.63 -6.03
C GLY A 13 0.66 21.58 -5.48
N ALA A 14 -0.56 22.01 -5.14
CA ALA A 14 -1.67 21.08 -5.00
C ALA A 14 -1.89 20.46 -6.38
N CYS A 15 -1.51 19.18 -6.55
CA CYS A 15 -2.01 18.35 -7.63
C CYS A 15 -3.51 18.15 -7.38
N GLN A 16 -4.30 19.15 -7.76
CA GLN A 16 -5.75 19.03 -7.82
C GLN A 16 -6.06 18.16 -9.03
N SER A 17 -6.21 16.85 -8.81
CA SER A 17 -6.88 15.98 -9.77
C SER A 17 -8.32 16.49 -9.91
N ALA A 18 -8.70 16.85 -11.14
CA ALA A 18 -10.01 17.33 -11.54
C ALA A 18 -11.18 16.47 -10.97
N PRO A 19 -12.42 16.99 -10.90
CA PRO A 19 -13.58 16.20 -10.52
C PRO A 19 -13.88 15.20 -11.65
N THR A 20 -13.21 14.06 -11.61
CA THR A 20 -13.54 12.90 -12.43
C THR A 20 -14.91 12.40 -11.98
N SER A 21 -15.82 12.15 -12.93
CA SER A 21 -17.10 11.47 -12.65
C SER A 21 -16.87 10.31 -11.67
N PRO A 22 -17.77 10.10 -10.69
CA PRO A 22 -17.56 9.10 -9.65
C PRO A 22 -17.26 7.76 -10.29
N SER A 23 -16.10 7.18 -9.92
CA SER A 23 -15.74 5.87 -10.39
C SER A 23 -16.73 4.83 -9.85
N SER A 24 -16.84 3.68 -10.50
CA SER A 24 -17.68 2.58 -9.99
C SER A 24 -17.29 2.19 -8.55
N ILE A 25 -16.02 2.37 -8.17
CA ILE A 25 -15.50 2.14 -6.81
C ILE A 25 -16.12 3.13 -5.81
N ASP A 26 -16.22 4.41 -6.18
CA ASP A 26 -16.79 5.45 -5.31
C ASP A 26 -18.27 5.21 -4.99
N VAL A 27 -18.97 4.47 -5.85
CA VAL A 27 -20.38 4.09 -5.65
C VAL A 27 -20.52 2.76 -4.92
N LEU A 28 -19.74 1.74 -5.30
CA LEU A 28 -19.90 0.37 -4.79
C LEU A 28 -19.34 0.20 -3.37
N VAL A 29 -18.17 0.78 -3.07
CA VAL A 29 -17.51 0.56 -1.78
C VAL A 29 -18.37 1.03 -0.60
N PRO A 30 -18.97 2.23 -0.61
CA PRO A 30 -19.88 2.64 0.47
C PRO A 30 -21.08 1.71 0.66
N GLN A 31 -21.62 1.13 -0.41
CA GLN A 31 -22.74 0.19 -0.34
C GLN A 31 -22.33 -1.10 0.37
N ILE A 32 -21.17 -1.66 0.00
CA ILE A 32 -20.61 -2.87 0.62
C ILE A 32 -20.31 -2.63 2.11
N LEU A 33 -19.73 -1.48 2.45
CA LEU A 33 -19.44 -1.12 3.84
C LEU A 33 -20.70 -1.18 4.71
N ILE A 34 -21.82 -0.65 4.21
CA ILE A 34 -23.11 -0.68 4.91
C ILE A 34 -23.69 -2.10 4.94
N GLN A 35 -23.71 -2.79 3.80
CA GLN A 35 -24.33 -4.12 3.67
C GLN A 35 -23.64 -5.17 4.54
N ASP A 36 -22.31 -5.19 4.51
CA ASP A 36 -21.50 -6.21 5.19
C ASP A 36 -20.99 -5.76 6.56
N HIS A 37 -21.43 -4.59 7.04
CA HIS A 37 -21.07 -4.02 8.34
C HIS A 37 -19.54 -3.87 8.52
N ILE A 38 -18.87 -3.44 7.45
CA ILE A 38 -17.43 -3.18 7.45
C ILE A 38 -17.21 -1.72 7.88
N PRO A 39 -16.43 -1.46 8.95
CA PRO A 39 -16.32 -0.12 9.54
C PRO A 39 -15.59 0.88 8.63
N SER A 40 -14.58 0.42 7.88
CA SER A 40 -13.81 1.29 6.98
C SER A 40 -13.02 0.48 5.96
N ALA A 41 -12.64 1.13 4.87
CA ALA A 41 -11.75 0.57 3.87
C ALA A 41 -10.91 1.66 3.20
N VAL A 42 -9.70 1.31 2.77
CA VAL A 42 -8.87 2.14 1.90
C VAL A 42 -8.63 1.38 0.60
N VAL A 43 -8.89 2.03 -0.53
CA VAL A 43 -8.71 1.46 -1.86
C VAL A 43 -7.65 2.26 -2.60
N VAL A 44 -6.63 1.56 -3.07
CA VAL A 44 -5.53 2.11 -3.88
C VAL A 44 -5.41 1.26 -5.14
N ALA A 45 -5.33 1.90 -6.30
CA ALA A 45 -5.10 1.25 -7.59
C ALA A 45 -4.12 2.08 -8.42
N GLY A 46 -3.30 1.38 -9.20
CA GLY A 46 -2.21 1.98 -9.98
C GLY A 46 -1.37 0.92 -10.67
N ASP A 47 -0.34 1.40 -11.36
CA ASP A 47 0.72 0.59 -11.95
C ASP A 47 2.05 0.79 -11.18
N LEU A 48 3.16 0.33 -11.77
CA LEU A 48 4.49 0.43 -11.16
C LEU A 48 4.97 1.87 -10.96
N ASP A 49 4.52 2.79 -11.81
CA ASP A 49 5.04 4.16 -11.89
C ASP A 49 4.04 5.17 -11.31
N HIS A 50 2.74 4.85 -11.30
CA HIS A 50 1.70 5.80 -10.97
C HIS A 50 0.50 5.18 -10.23
N VAL A 51 0.13 5.81 -9.11
CA VAL A 51 -1.13 5.57 -8.41
C VAL A 51 -2.23 6.38 -9.09
N SER A 52 -3.12 5.70 -9.82
CA SER A 52 -4.22 6.32 -10.56
C SER A 52 -5.46 6.57 -9.70
N TYR A 53 -5.59 5.88 -8.56
CA TYR A 53 -6.70 6.03 -7.63
C TYR A 53 -6.27 5.73 -6.19
N ALA A 54 -6.65 6.60 -5.25
CA ALA A 54 -6.47 6.37 -3.81
C ALA A 54 -7.59 7.06 -3.04
N ARG A 55 -8.37 6.30 -2.26
CA ARG A 55 -9.45 6.84 -1.44
C ARG A 55 -9.67 6.03 -0.16
N ALA A 56 -10.00 6.73 0.92
CA ALA A 56 -10.46 6.16 2.17
C ALA A 56 -11.99 6.29 2.27
N PHE A 57 -12.63 5.28 2.86
CA PHE A 57 -14.07 5.16 3.06
C PHE A 57 -14.39 4.79 4.50
N GLY A 58 -15.56 5.20 4.98
CA GLY A 58 -15.93 5.09 6.39
C GLY A 58 -15.06 5.99 7.26
N ASP A 59 -14.69 5.53 8.44
CA ASP A 59 -13.90 6.30 9.42
C ASP A 59 -12.37 6.24 9.19
N ALA A 60 -11.93 5.69 8.05
CA ALA A 60 -10.51 5.56 7.74
C ALA A 60 -9.89 6.85 7.20
N ARG A 61 -8.57 6.91 7.30
CA ARG A 61 -7.68 7.80 6.57
C ARG A 61 -6.84 6.98 5.61
N LEU A 62 -6.22 7.62 4.61
CA LEU A 62 -5.34 6.91 3.66
C LEU A 62 -4.16 6.21 4.34
N ASP A 63 -3.76 6.66 5.53
CA ASP A 63 -2.67 6.12 6.33
C ASP A 63 -3.14 5.20 7.47
N THR A 64 -4.42 4.81 7.50
CA THR A 64 -4.93 3.85 8.48
C THR A 64 -4.19 2.52 8.36
N ILE A 65 -3.67 2.04 9.49
CA ILE A 65 -2.94 0.76 9.56
C ILE A 65 -3.93 -0.39 9.74
N TYR A 66 -3.84 -1.38 8.86
CA TYR A 66 -4.61 -2.62 8.92
C TYR A 66 -3.70 -3.82 9.15
N ASP A 67 -4.24 -4.90 9.74
CA ASP A 67 -3.58 -6.21 9.74
C ASP A 67 -3.59 -6.78 8.32
N LEU A 68 -2.39 -7.04 7.77
CA LEU A 68 -2.23 -7.59 6.42
C LEU A 68 -2.65 -9.06 6.32
N ALA A 69 -2.76 -9.77 7.44
CA ALA A 69 -3.12 -11.18 7.50
C ALA A 69 -2.36 -12.00 6.43
N SER A 70 -3.08 -12.71 5.56
CA SER A 70 -2.46 -13.56 4.53
C SER A 70 -1.71 -12.81 3.43
N CYS A 71 -1.91 -11.50 3.25
CA CYS A 71 -1.10 -10.70 2.32
C CYS A 71 0.38 -10.68 2.73
N THR A 72 0.68 -10.90 4.01
CA THR A 72 2.04 -11.06 4.55
C THR A 72 2.84 -12.14 3.82
N LYS A 73 2.18 -13.21 3.35
CA LYS A 73 2.87 -14.30 2.64
C LYS A 73 3.59 -13.78 1.40
N VAL A 74 2.89 -13.04 0.55
CA VAL A 74 3.44 -12.55 -0.72
C VAL A 74 4.37 -11.37 -0.49
N VAL A 75 3.98 -10.41 0.36
CA VAL A 75 4.72 -9.15 0.54
C VAL A 75 5.97 -9.32 1.40
N ALA A 76 5.94 -10.20 2.39
CA ALA A 76 7.04 -10.37 3.33
C ALA A 76 7.70 -11.75 3.24
N THR A 77 6.94 -12.84 3.44
CA THR A 77 7.53 -14.17 3.57
C THR A 77 8.19 -14.64 2.28
N THR A 78 7.49 -14.56 1.14
CA THR A 78 8.02 -14.94 -0.17
C THR A 78 9.21 -14.07 -0.53
N THR A 79 9.12 -12.75 -0.35
CA THR A 79 10.24 -11.84 -0.60
C THR A 79 11.46 -12.19 0.25
N ALA A 80 11.29 -12.50 1.53
CA ALA A 80 12.38 -12.91 2.40
C ALA A 80 13.03 -14.22 1.93
N VAL A 81 12.23 -15.22 1.55
CA VAL A 81 12.72 -16.48 0.99
C VAL A 81 13.50 -16.26 -0.30
N LEU A 82 12.97 -15.44 -1.23
CA LEU A 82 13.64 -15.12 -2.50
C LEU A 82 14.98 -14.41 -2.27
N LYS A 83 15.08 -13.52 -1.28
CA LYS A 83 16.36 -12.89 -0.91
C LYS A 83 17.37 -13.90 -0.36
N LEU A 84 16.92 -14.84 0.47
CA LEU A 84 17.78 -15.92 0.97
C LEU A 84 18.25 -16.85 -0.17
N MET A 85 17.42 -17.06 -1.19
CA MET A 85 17.82 -17.79 -2.39
C MET A 85 18.88 -17.04 -3.20
N GLU A 86 18.69 -15.74 -3.41
CA GLU A 86 19.65 -14.87 -4.10
C GLU A 86 21.02 -14.87 -3.38
N GLU A 87 21.01 -14.89 -2.04
CA GLU A 87 22.21 -14.97 -1.20
C GLU A 87 22.84 -16.37 -1.14
N GLY A 88 22.26 -17.37 -1.83
CA GLY A 88 22.73 -18.76 -1.82
C GLY A 88 22.56 -19.48 -0.49
N LYS A 89 21.74 -18.95 0.42
CA LYS A 89 21.51 -19.51 1.77
C LYS A 89 20.46 -20.61 1.79
N LEU A 90 19.56 -20.63 0.80
CA LEU A 90 18.63 -21.73 0.59
C LEU A 90 18.34 -21.99 -0.89
N ALA A 91 18.04 -23.24 -1.24
CA ALA A 91 17.47 -23.62 -2.52
C ALA A 91 16.07 -24.20 -2.33
N LEU A 92 15.21 -24.10 -3.36
CA LEU A 92 13.84 -24.61 -3.28
C LEU A 92 13.77 -26.14 -3.10
N ASP A 93 14.75 -26.86 -3.66
CA ASP A 93 14.81 -28.32 -3.59
C ASP A 93 15.53 -28.82 -2.33
N ASP A 94 16.00 -27.92 -1.45
CA ASP A 94 16.60 -28.34 -0.20
C ASP A 94 15.55 -29.01 0.70
N PRO A 95 15.86 -30.17 1.32
CA PRO A 95 14.95 -30.78 2.27
C PRO A 95 14.80 -29.88 3.50
N ILE A 96 13.58 -29.77 4.02
CA ILE A 96 13.30 -28.93 5.20
C ILE A 96 14.16 -29.28 6.42
N GLY A 97 14.52 -30.56 6.56
CA GLY A 97 15.41 -31.07 7.62
C GLY A 97 16.82 -30.46 7.61
N LYS A 98 17.23 -29.81 6.51
CA LYS A 98 18.47 -29.03 6.42
C LYS A 98 18.43 -27.79 7.34
N TYR A 99 17.25 -27.18 7.51
CA TYR A 99 17.07 -25.90 8.21
C TYR A 99 16.41 -26.04 9.58
N LEU A 100 15.57 -27.05 9.78
CA LEU A 100 14.79 -27.26 10.99
C LEU A 100 14.95 -28.71 11.47
N LYS A 101 15.41 -28.90 12.72
CA LYS A 101 15.52 -30.20 13.40
C LYS A 101 14.55 -30.24 14.59
N PRO A 102 14.07 -31.39 15.09
CA PRO A 102 13.63 -32.61 14.41
C PRO A 102 12.12 -32.54 14.09
N PHE A 103 11.78 -32.96 12.87
CA PHE A 103 10.47 -33.52 12.55
C PHE A 103 10.69 -35.00 12.26
#